data_AF-A0A357TEV9-F1
#
_entry.id   AF-A0A357TEV9-F1
#
_cell.length_a   1.000
_cell.length_b   1.000
_cell.length_c   1.000
_cell.angle_alpha   90.00
_cell.angle_beta   90.00
_cell.angle_gamma   90.00
#
_symmetry.space_group_name_H-M   'P 1'
#
loop_
_entity.id
_entity.type
_entity.pdbx_description
1 polymer ?
#
loop_
_entity_poly.entity_id
_entity_poly.type
_entity_poly.pdbx_seq_one_letter_code
_entity_poly.pdbx_strand_id
1 'polypeptide(L)'
;MEARVHLERDHVGLSTNKFKCAIHLYFKGADLFAQDYENNLYASIDLVTKKIQSQLRKRHNKIITRHQSGASKTKEEFQVATV
;
A
#
# COMPACT_ATOMS: atom_id res chain seq x y z
N MET A 1 7.31 13.78 -1.02
CA MET A 1 7.01 12.39 -0.62
C MET A 1 7.99 12.05 0.48
N GLU A 2 7.51 11.46 1.56
CA GLU A 2 8.33 11.12 2.72
C GLU A 2 8.08 9.66 3.07
N ALA A 3 9.13 8.96 3.50
CA ALA A 3 9.05 7.59 3.98
C ALA A 3 9.64 7.55 5.39
N ARG A 4 8.88 7.02 6.35
CA ARG A 4 9.36 6.75 7.71
C ARG A 4 9.35 5.26 7.95
N VAL A 5 10.49 4.75 8.40
CA VAL A 5 10.68 3.34 8.73
C VAL A 5 11.02 3.25 10.21
N HIS A 6 10.26 2.46 10.94
CA HIS A 6 10.47 2.17 12.34
C HIS A 6 10.86 0.70 12.47
N LEU A 7 12.08 0.46 12.94
CA LEU A 7 12.60 -0.87 13.27
C LEU A 7 12.71 -0.95 14.78
N GLU A 8 12.05 -1.93 15.37
CA GLU A 8 12.00 -2.12 16.81
C GLU A 8 12.31 -3.58 17.11
N ARG A 9 13.11 -3.81 18.17
CA ARG A 9 13.37 -5.13 18.72
C ARG A 9 12.79 -5.19 20.12
N ASP A 10 11.89 -6.13 20.36
CA ASP A 10 11.44 -6.44 21.71
C ASP A 10 12.54 -7.21 22.45
N HIS A 11 13.06 -6.59 23.51
CA HIS A 11 14.13 -7.12 24.36
C HIS A 11 13.60 -7.82 25.62
N VAL A 12 12.32 -7.62 25.96
CA VAL A 12 11.75 -8.03 27.26
C VAL A 12 10.66 -9.09 27.08
N GLY A 13 9.93 -9.07 25.96
CA GLY A 13 8.78 -9.93 25.72
C GLY A 13 9.10 -11.29 25.10
N LEU A 14 8.16 -11.76 24.26
CA LEU A 14 8.06 -13.13 23.76
C LEU A 14 9.34 -13.60 23.05
N SER A 15 9.67 -14.89 23.18
CA SER A 15 10.78 -15.50 22.44
C SER A 15 10.57 -15.46 20.92
N THR A 16 9.31 -15.33 20.49
CA THR A 16 8.88 -15.26 19.10
C THR A 16 8.44 -13.86 18.69
N ASN A 17 8.59 -13.53 17.39
CA ASN A 17 8.15 -12.28 16.76
C ASN A 17 8.78 -11.01 17.37
N LYS A 18 10.05 -11.11 17.78
CA LYS A 18 10.79 -10.04 18.46
C LYS A 18 11.08 -8.82 17.59
N PHE A 19 11.14 -8.97 16.27
CA PHE A 19 11.50 -7.88 15.38
C PHE A 19 10.26 -7.32 14.72
N LYS A 20 9.96 -6.06 15.01
CA LYS A 20 8.91 -5.31 14.40
C LYS A 20 9.50 -4.38 13.34
N CYS A 21 8.93 -4.43 12.15
CA CYS A 21 9.15 -3.42 11.13
C CYS A 21 7.82 -2.71 10.86
N ALA A 22 7.86 -1.39 10.75
CA ALA A 22 6.72 -0.58 10.38
C ALA A 22 7.16 0.49 9.38
N ILE A 23 6.42 0.61 8.27
CA ILE A 23 6.70 1.57 7.21
C ILE A 23 5.48 2.46 7.01
N HIS A 24 5.68 3.77 7.13
CA HIS A 24 4.76 4.82 6.73
C HIS A 24 5.28 5.51 5.47
N LEU A 25 4.49 5.51 4.40
CA LEU A 25 4.75 6.29 3.20
C LEU A 25 3.71 7.40 3.07
N TYR A 26 4.19 8.64 3.09
CA TYR A 26 3.36 9.83 3.02
C TYR A 26 3.29 10.35 1.58
N PHE A 27 2.07 10.43 1.05
CA PHE A 27 1.79 11.00 -0.27
C PHE A 27 0.76 12.11 -0.16
N LYS A 28 0.78 13.03 -1.14
CA LYS A 28 -0.25 14.07 -1.25
C LYS A 28 -1.62 13.40 -1.43
N GLY A 29 -2.45 13.47 -0.38
CA GLY A 29 -3.84 13.01 -0.38
C GLY A 29 -4.10 11.54 -0.04
N ALA A 30 -3.09 10.73 0.31
CA ALA A 30 -3.32 9.46 1.01
C ALA A 30 -2.01 8.84 1.47
N ASP A 31 -1.99 8.34 2.70
CA ASP A 31 -0.84 7.67 3.30
C ASP A 31 -0.96 6.15 3.19
N LEU A 32 0.18 5.47 3.04
CA LEU A 32 0.26 4.02 3.10
C LEU A 32 0.97 3.62 4.39
N PHE A 33 0.41 2.64 5.09
CA PHE A 33 0.98 2.10 6.31
C PHE A 33 0.96 0.58 6.27
N ALA A 34 2.06 -0.02 6.68
CA ALA A 34 2.14 -1.45 6.96
C ALA A 34 3.10 -1.72 8.11
N GLN A 35 2.78 -2.76 8.89
CA GLN A 35 3.68 -3.30 9.89
C GLN A 35 3.66 -4.83 9.88
N ASP A 36 4.75 -5.41 10.36
CA ASP A 36 4.88 -6.86 10.57
C ASP A 36 5.87 -7.18 11.69
N TYR A 37 5.74 -8.39 12.23
CA TYR A 37 6.55 -8.90 13.34
C TYR A 37 7.10 -10.27 12.99
N GLU A 38 8.40 -10.46 13.14
CA GLU A 38 9.06 -11.71 12.83
C GLU A 38 10.18 -12.08 13.81
N ASN A 39 10.57 -13.35 13.77
CA ASN A 39 11.73 -13.86 14.52
C ASN A 39 13.06 -13.33 13.96
N ASN A 40 13.06 -12.86 12.71
CA ASN A 40 14.22 -12.32 12.02
C ASN A 40 13.89 -10.92 11.49
N LEU A 41 14.76 -9.95 11.75
CA LEU A 41 14.61 -8.57 11.28
C LEU A 41 14.40 -8.49 9.76
N TYR A 42 15.20 -9.21 8.97
CA TYR A 42 15.08 -9.16 7.51
C TYR A 42 13.77 -9.76 7.01
N ALA A 43 13.27 -10.81 7.67
CA ALA A 43 11.95 -11.37 7.36
C ALA A 43 10.84 -10.36 7.63
N SER A 44 10.90 -9.61 8.74
CA SER A 44 9.93 -8.54 9.03
C SER A 44 9.96 -7.46 7.94
N ILE A 45 11.15 -7.08 7.46
CA ILE A 45 11.32 -6.07 6.40
C ILE A 45 10.69 -6.54 5.09
N ASP A 46 10.96 -7.78 4.68
CA ASP A 46 10.41 -8.35 3.45
C ASP A 46 8.88 -8.40 3.48
N LEU A 47 8.30 -8.82 4.60
CA LEU A 47 6.85 -8.92 4.73
C LEU A 47 6.17 -7.53 4.70
N VAL A 48 6.72 -6.55 5.41
CA VAL A 48 6.21 -5.17 5.35
C VAL A 48 6.34 -4.61 3.95
N THR A 49 7.46 -4.84 3.28
CA THR A 49 7.70 -4.37 1.91
C THR A 49 6.69 -4.99 0.93
N LYS A 50 6.40 -6.30 1.04
CA LYS A 50 5.36 -6.98 0.26
C LYS A 50 3.96 -6.38 0.50
N LYS A 51 3.62 -6.07 1.75
CA LYS A 51 2.36 -5.40 2.11
C LYS A 51 2.25 -4.02 1.45
N ILE A 52 3.29 -3.19 1.54
CA ILE A 52 3.34 -1.87 0.89
C ILE A 52 3.22 -1.98 -0.63
N GLN A 53 3.96 -2.89 -1.27
CA GLN A 53 3.90 -3.11 -2.72
C GLN A 53 2.48 -3.50 -3.17
N SER A 54 1.81 -4.39 -2.42
CA SER A 54 0.42 -4.77 -2.69
C SER A 54 -0.54 -3.58 -2.61
N GLN A 55 -0.40 -2.75 -1.57
CA GLN A 55 -1.22 -1.54 -1.43
C GLN A 55 -0.98 -0.54 -2.58
N LEU A 56 0.29 -0.36 -2.99
CA LEU A 56 0.64 0.53 -4.10
C LEU A 56 0.03 0.05 -5.42
N ARG A 57 0.09 -1.26 -5.70
CA ARG A 57 -0.56 -1.87 -6.88
C ARG A 57 -2.07 -1.65 -6.86
N LYS A 58 -2.72 -1.87 -5.72
CA LYS A 58 -4.17 -1.61 -5.57
C LYS A 58 -4.52 -0.15 -5.84
N ARG A 59 -3.74 0.79 -5.29
CA ARG A 59 -3.93 2.22 -5.53
C ARG A 59 -3.77 2.58 -7.00
N HIS A 60 -2.72 2.08 -7.65
CA HIS A 60 -2.45 2.31 -9.06
C HIS A 60 -3.60 1.79 -9.94
N ASN A 61 -4.05 0.56 -9.71
CA ASN A 61 -5.16 -0.03 -10.45
C ASN A 61 -6.45 0.77 -10.26
N LYS A 62 -6.75 1.24 -9.04
CA LYS A 62 -7.93 2.08 -8.77
C LYS A 62 -7.92 3.38 -9.58
N ILE A 63 -6.75 4.01 -9.73
CA ILE A 63 -6.60 5.22 -10.56
C ILE A 63 -6.89 4.89 -12.02
N ILE A 64 -6.28 3.83 -12.56
CA ILE A 64 -6.50 3.40 -13.94
C ILE A 64 -7.97 3.09 -14.20
N THR A 65 -8.62 2.29 -13.34
CA THR A 65 -10.03 1.93 -13.49
C THR A 65 -10.95 3.15 -13.44
N ARG A 66 -10.64 4.15 -12.60
CA ARG A 66 -11.42 5.40 -12.56
C ARG A 66 -11.33 6.18 -13.88
N HIS A 67 -10.14 6.27 -14.48
CA HIS A 67 -9.99 6.92 -15.79
C HIS A 67 -10.68 6.15 -16.91
N GLN A 68 -10.54 4.83 -16.93
CA GLN A 68 -11.17 3.98 -17.94
C GLN A 68 -12.70 4.01 -17.86
N SER A 69 -13.27 3.89 -16.66
CA SER A 69 -14.74 3.98 -16.46
C SER A 69 -15.30 5.35 -16.84
N GLY A 70 -14.57 6.45 -16.60
CA GLY A 70 -14.94 7.78 -17.07
C GLY A 70 -14.99 7.84 -18.60
N ALA A 71 -13.96 7.33 -19.28
CA ALA A 71 -13.89 7.31 -20.74
C ALA A 71 -15.01 6.45 -21.37
N SER A 72 -15.40 5.34 -20.75
CA SER A 72 -16.52 4.51 -21.23
C SER A 72 -17.85 5.24 -21.11
N LYS A 73 -18.13 5.90 -19.98
CA LYS A 73 -19.36 6.67 -19.79
C LYS A 73 -19.53 7.80 -20.80
N THR A 74 -18.46 8.54 -21.06
CA THR A 74 -18.46 9.59 -22.08
C THR A 74 -18.77 9.03 -23.47
N LYS A 75 -18.22 7.87 -23.84
CA LYS A 75 -18.52 7.20 -25.12
C LYS A 75 -19.96 6.70 -25.23
N GLU A 76 -20.55 6.23 -24.13
CA GLU A 76 -21.96 5.83 -24.08
C GLU A 76 -22.88 7.05 -24.25
N GLU A 77 -22.61 8.15 -23.55
CA GLU A 77 -23.35 9.41 -23.69
C GLU A 77 -23.29 9.96 -25.13
N PHE A 78 -22.14 9.92 -25.80
CA PHE A 78 -22.02 10.33 -27.20
C PHE A 78 -22.80 9.41 -28.16
N GLN A 79 -22.89 8.10 -27.89
CA GLN A 79 -23.65 7.17 -28.73
C GLN A 79 -25.16 7.32 -28.54
N VAL A 80 -25.62 7.59 -27.32
CA VAL A 80 -27.04 7.84 -27.03
C VAL A 80 -27.51 9.19 -27.59
N ALA A 81 -26.64 10.21 -27.63
CA ALA A 81 -26.97 11.52 -28.20
C ALA A 81 -26.96 11.58 -29.75
N THR A 82 -26.46 10.53 -30.41
CA THR A 82 -26.37 10.45 -31.90
C THR A 82 -27.52 9.63 -32.51
N VAL A 83 -28.39 9.04 -31.68
CA VAL A 83 -29.63 8.34 -32.10
C VAL A 83 -30.84 9.22 -31.84
#